data_AF-A0A1C6UUW9-F1
#
_entry.id   AF-A0A1C6UUW9-F1
#
_cell.length_a   1.000
_cell.length_b   1.000
_cell.length_c   1.000
_cell.angle_alpha   90.00
_cell.angle_beta   90.00
_cell.angle_gamma   90.00
#
_symmetry.space_group_name_H-M   'P 1'
#
loop_
_entity.id
_entity.type
_entity.pdbx_description
1 polymer ?
#
loop_
_entity_poly.entity_id
_entity_poly.type
_entity_poly.pdbx_seq_one_letter_code
_entity_poly.pdbx_strand_id
1 'polypeptide(L)'
;MYGERVTSVDRPAAAPDPHPPAGPHAHHGPHAEHGAWPAGVAYPPVEPDRFTRLVLRLHARAPRWAVPLAALGCVGLGMAYALLSDPTHSDPDARPTCLLKLTTGLDCPGCGGTRALWYVLHADLPAAARHHFLFVFSLPFLAWLFVSWAGNRAFGWRLPELRISPKVIGGFLALWLAFSVARNLPWAPFTSLYV
;
A
#
# COMPACT_ATOMS: atom_id res chain seq x y z
N MET A 1 0.77 -0.91 30.21
CA MET A 1 2.14 -0.94 30.77
C MET A 1 3.06 -1.45 29.68
N TYR A 2 3.85 -0.53 29.09
CA TYR A 2 5.11 -0.70 28.34
C TYR A 2 5.15 -1.71 27.15
N GLY A 3 5.77 -1.44 25.99
CA GLY A 3 6.91 -0.56 25.75
C GLY A 3 6.92 0.10 24.37
N GLU A 4 7.23 1.39 24.46
CA GLU A 4 8.09 2.23 23.61
C GLU A 4 8.26 1.98 22.10
N ARG A 5 7.92 3.06 21.40
CA ARG A 5 8.40 3.46 20.08
C ARG A 5 9.92 3.30 19.97
N VAL A 6 10.36 2.40 19.11
CA VAL A 6 11.72 2.44 18.54
C VAL A 6 11.74 3.54 17.48
N THR A 7 11.87 4.79 17.93
CA THR A 7 12.30 5.92 17.12
C THR A 7 13.61 6.41 17.70
N SER A 8 14.69 5.69 17.45
CA SER A 8 16.05 6.18 17.72
C SER A 8 16.95 5.87 16.52
N VAL A 9 16.59 6.42 15.37
CA VAL A 9 17.55 6.71 14.31
C VAL A 9 17.74 8.21 14.36
N ASP A 10 18.54 8.69 15.31
CA ASP A 10 19.14 10.02 15.35
C ASP A 10 19.90 10.18 16.67
N ARG A 11 21.06 9.50 16.77
CA ARG A 11 22.12 9.95 17.67
C ARG A 11 23.40 10.00 16.84
N PRO A 12 24.04 11.17 16.67
CA PRO A 12 25.37 11.22 16.09
C PRO A 12 26.29 10.38 16.97
N ALA A 13 27.02 9.44 16.35
CA ALA A 13 28.05 8.67 17.04
C ALA A 13 29.09 9.67 17.61
N ALA A 14 29.19 9.73 18.93
CA ALA A 14 30.32 10.40 19.58
C ALA A 14 31.60 9.66 19.20
N ALA A 15 32.66 10.41 18.86
CA ALA A 15 33.97 9.87 18.56
C ALA A 15 34.50 9.05 19.75
N PRO A 16 35.23 7.93 19.52
CA PRO A 16 35.79 7.14 20.61
C PRO A 16 36.93 7.89 21.30
N ASP A 17 36.86 8.01 22.62
CA ASP A 17 37.92 8.56 23.47
C ASP A 17 39.21 7.71 23.35
N PRO A 18 40.40 8.32 23.17
CA PRO A 18 41.62 7.57 22.86
C PRO A 18 42.37 6.98 24.07
N HIS A 19 41.80 7.01 25.29
CA HIS A 19 42.50 6.57 26.49
C HIS A 19 41.66 5.66 27.39
N PRO A 20 41.99 4.35 27.49
CA PRO A 20 41.45 3.51 28.55
C PRO A 20 42.15 3.81 29.88
N PRO A 21 41.42 3.91 31.02
CA PRO A 21 42.06 4.05 32.32
C PRO A 21 42.72 2.73 32.74
N ALA A 22 44.00 2.81 33.10
CA ALA A 22 44.75 1.69 33.68
C ALA A 22 44.29 1.44 35.13
N GLY A 23 43.96 0.19 35.46
CA GLY A 23 43.71 -0.26 36.83
C GLY A 23 43.86 -1.79 36.96
N PRO A 24 44.34 -2.31 38.12
CA PRO A 24 44.99 -3.61 38.20
C PRO A 24 44.07 -4.75 38.71
N HIS A 25 44.37 -5.96 38.23
CA HIS A 25 44.09 -7.32 38.73
C HIS A 25 42.88 -7.53 39.67
N ALA A 26 41.98 -8.48 39.33
CA ALA A 26 41.89 -9.78 40.00
C ALA A 26 40.68 -10.68 39.60
N HIS A 27 40.93 -11.99 39.75
CA HIS A 27 40.02 -13.14 39.97
C HIS A 27 39.34 -13.85 38.79
N HIS A 28 39.87 -15.06 38.52
CA HIS A 28 39.27 -16.14 37.75
C HIS A 28 38.11 -16.80 38.52
N GLY A 29 36.93 -16.87 37.90
CA GLY A 29 35.85 -17.81 38.22
C GLY A 29 35.43 -18.56 36.95
N PRO A 30 35.05 -19.85 37.02
CA PRO A 30 34.66 -20.62 35.85
C PRO A 30 33.23 -20.26 35.44
N HIS A 31 33.08 -19.20 34.65
CA HIS A 31 31.82 -18.94 33.96
C HIS A 31 31.74 -19.81 32.72
N ALA A 32 30.69 -20.63 32.65
CA ALA A 32 30.32 -21.39 31.48
C ALA A 32 30.36 -20.49 30.24
N GLU A 33 31.12 -20.91 29.23
CA GLU A 33 31.22 -20.25 27.93
C GLU A 33 29.86 -20.33 27.23
N HIS A 34 28.95 -19.42 27.57
CA HIS A 34 27.90 -19.01 26.66
C HIS A 34 28.62 -18.32 25.50
N GLY A 35 28.77 -19.04 24.38
CA GLY A 35 29.48 -18.57 23.20
C GLY A 35 29.19 -17.11 22.93
N ALA A 36 30.23 -16.29 23.06
CA ALA A 36 30.15 -14.86 22.80
C ALA A 36 29.63 -14.68 21.37
N TRP A 37 28.44 -14.09 21.22
CA TRP A 37 28.00 -13.58 19.94
C TRP A 37 29.17 -12.78 19.35
N PRO A 38 29.63 -13.07 18.12
CA PRO A 38 30.77 -12.38 17.55
C PRO A 38 30.49 -10.88 17.63
N ALA A 39 31.40 -10.16 18.29
CA ALA A 39 31.31 -8.71 18.47
C ALA A 39 30.91 -8.09 17.12
N GLY A 40 29.78 -7.39 17.15
CA GLY A 40 28.94 -7.13 15.99
C GLY A 40 29.72 -6.77 14.74
N VAL A 41 29.42 -7.48 13.65
CA VAL A 41 29.79 -7.05 12.30
C VAL A 41 29.16 -5.69 12.11
N ALA A 42 29.95 -4.63 12.23
CA ALA A 42 29.53 -3.27 11.95
C ALA A 42 29.20 -3.23 10.45
N TYR A 43 27.91 -3.31 10.11
CA TYR A 43 27.48 -3.16 8.74
C TYR A 43 27.81 -1.73 8.32
N PRO A 44 28.69 -1.51 7.33
CA PRO A 44 28.96 -0.16 6.87
C PRO A 44 27.61 0.43 6.44
N PRO A 45 27.24 1.63 6.91
CA PRO A 45 25.99 2.24 6.48
C PRO A 45 26.02 2.32 4.95
N VAL A 46 25.02 1.72 4.29
CA VAL A 46 24.94 1.75 2.83
C VAL A 46 24.90 3.21 2.39
N GLU A 47 25.94 3.66 1.72
CA GLU A 47 26.02 5.02 1.22
C GLU A 47 24.88 5.22 0.21
N PRO A 48 23.94 6.16 0.44
CA PRO A 48 22.85 6.36 -0.49
C PRO A 48 23.40 6.86 -1.83
N ASP A 49 22.92 6.25 -2.91
CA ASP A 49 23.23 6.64 -4.27
C ASP A 49 22.79 8.08 -4.56
N ARG A 50 23.29 8.64 -5.67
CA ARG A 50 23.01 10.04 -6.04
C ARG A 50 21.51 10.30 -6.22
N PHE A 51 20.77 9.31 -6.69
CA PHE A 51 19.34 9.41 -6.91
C PHE A 51 18.57 9.41 -5.58
N THR A 52 18.90 8.50 -4.66
CA THR A 52 18.35 8.47 -3.31
C THR A 52 18.59 9.80 -2.58
N ARG A 53 19.80 10.37 -2.68
CA ARG A 53 20.09 11.71 -2.12
C ARG A 53 19.24 12.81 -2.74
N LEU A 54 19.02 12.78 -4.04
CA LEU A 54 18.16 13.75 -4.72
C LEU A 54 16.70 13.63 -4.25
N VAL A 55 16.16 12.41 -4.20
CA VAL A 55 14.78 12.15 -3.75
C VAL A 55 14.59 12.59 -2.31
N LEU A 56 15.52 12.26 -1.41
CA LEU A 56 15.46 12.67 -0.01
C LEU A 56 15.51 14.20 0.15
N ARG A 57 16.33 14.90 -0.66
CA ARG A 57 16.36 16.37 -0.66
C ARG A 57 15.05 16.97 -1.14
N LEU A 58 14.45 16.42 -2.19
CA LEU A 58 13.15 16.87 -2.70
C LEU A 58 12.05 16.61 -1.66
N HIS A 59 12.06 15.44 -1.01
CA HIS A 59 11.10 15.08 0.03
C HIS A 59 11.22 15.98 1.26
N ALA A 60 12.45 16.28 1.71
CA ALA A 60 12.70 17.16 2.84
C ALA A 60 12.25 18.61 2.60
N ARG A 61 12.26 19.06 1.34
CA ARG A 61 11.79 20.40 0.95
C ARG A 61 10.30 20.43 0.62
N ALA A 62 9.67 19.29 0.37
CA ALA A 62 8.27 19.22 0.01
C ALA A 62 7.38 19.55 1.21
N PRO A 63 6.36 20.40 1.04
CA PRO A 63 5.41 20.66 2.11
C PRO A 63 4.61 19.39 2.42
N ARG A 64 4.11 19.28 3.64
CA ARG A 64 3.41 18.07 4.12
C ARG A 64 2.18 17.68 3.28
N TRP A 65 1.56 18.66 2.61
CA TRP A 65 0.43 18.48 1.70
C TRP A 65 0.80 18.01 0.28
N ALA A 66 2.08 18.08 -0.11
CA ALA A 66 2.50 17.71 -1.47
C ALA A 66 2.24 16.22 -1.77
N VAL A 67 2.49 15.35 -0.79
CA VAL A 67 2.29 13.89 -0.94
C VAL A 67 0.82 13.52 -1.14
N PRO A 68 -0.14 13.94 -0.28
CA PRO A 68 -1.55 13.65 -0.52
C PRO A 68 -2.09 14.33 -1.78
N LEU A 69 -1.59 15.52 -2.14
CA LEU A 69 -1.98 16.18 -3.38
C LEU A 69 -1.49 15.43 -4.62
N ALA A 70 -0.26 14.91 -4.62
CA ALA A 70 0.24 14.05 -5.68
C ALA A 70 -0.59 12.77 -5.82
N ALA A 71 -0.97 12.15 -4.69
CA ALA A 71 -1.85 10.98 -4.68
C ALA A 71 -3.24 11.29 -5.28
N LEU A 72 -3.85 12.43 -4.91
CA LEU A 72 -5.08 12.91 -5.53
C LEU A 72 -4.91 13.14 -7.04
N GLY A 73 -3.78 13.71 -7.45
CA GLY A 73 -3.44 13.90 -8.86
C GLY A 73 -3.43 12.59 -9.64
N CYS A 74 -2.83 11.53 -9.09
CA CYS A 74 -2.83 10.21 -9.71
C CYS A 74 -4.23 9.61 -9.82
N VAL A 75 -5.05 9.72 -8.77
CA VAL A 75 -6.44 9.25 -8.78
C VAL A 75 -7.26 10.04 -9.81
N GLY A 76 -7.12 11.36 -9.83
CA GLY A 76 -7.77 12.25 -10.77
C GLY A 76 -7.39 11.96 -12.23
N LEU A 77 -6.13 11.62 -12.49
CA LEU A 77 -5.69 11.19 -13.82
C LEU A 77 -6.38 9.88 -14.25
N GLY A 78 -6.52 8.92 -13.33
CA GLY A 78 -7.27 7.69 -13.58
C GLY A 78 -8.76 7.93 -13.86
N MET A 79 -9.38 8.85 -13.11
CA MET A 79 -10.78 9.27 -13.35
C MET A 79 -10.93 9.98 -14.70
N ALA A 80 -10.02 10.90 -15.03
CA ALA A 80 -10.01 11.59 -16.31
C ALA A 80 -9.85 10.60 -17.47
N TYR A 81 -8.94 9.64 -17.35
CA TYR A 81 -8.79 8.57 -18.33
C TYR A 81 -10.09 7.77 -18.50
N ALA A 82 -10.75 7.39 -17.40
CA ALA A 82 -12.03 6.67 -17.47
C ALA A 82 -13.11 7.48 -18.19
N LEU A 83 -13.20 8.79 -17.94
CA LEU A 83 -14.17 9.66 -18.62
C LEU A 83 -13.85 9.86 -20.10
N LEU A 84 -12.57 10.03 -20.45
CA LEU A 84 -12.12 10.27 -21.84
C LEU A 84 -12.18 9.02 -22.71
N SER A 85 -11.97 7.84 -22.11
CA SER A 85 -11.93 6.56 -22.84
C SER A 85 -13.30 5.97 -23.14
N ASP A 86 -14.38 6.53 -22.55
CA ASP A 86 -15.75 6.02 -22.59
C ASP A 86 -15.83 4.47 -22.65
N PRO A 87 -15.43 3.79 -21.56
CA PRO A 87 -15.36 2.34 -21.54
C PRO A 87 -16.73 1.66 -21.64
N THR A 88 -17.83 2.43 -21.59
CA THR A 88 -19.20 1.92 -21.63
C THR A 88 -19.74 1.78 -23.04
N HIS A 89 -19.27 2.61 -23.98
CA HIS A 89 -19.64 2.57 -25.40
C HIS A 89 -18.75 1.62 -26.22
N SER A 90 -18.57 0.39 -25.74
CA SER A 90 -17.91 -0.67 -26.53
C SER A 90 -18.98 -1.46 -27.29
N ASP A 91 -18.84 -1.63 -28.61
CA ASP A 91 -19.68 -2.57 -29.36
C ASP A 91 -19.64 -3.97 -28.73
N PRO A 92 -20.71 -4.79 -28.84
CA PRO A 92 -20.72 -6.16 -28.33
C PRO A 92 -19.55 -7.03 -28.86
N ASP A 93 -19.07 -6.71 -30.06
CA ASP A 93 -17.94 -7.38 -30.72
C ASP A 93 -16.58 -6.69 -30.46
N ALA A 94 -16.57 -5.59 -29.68
CA ALA A 94 -15.36 -4.87 -29.35
C ALA A 94 -14.45 -5.74 -28.48
N ARG A 95 -13.18 -5.80 -28.87
CA ARG A 95 -12.17 -6.55 -28.13
C ARG A 95 -12.05 -6.00 -26.70
N PRO A 96 -12.03 -6.86 -25.67
CA PRO A 96 -11.88 -6.39 -24.30
C PRO A 96 -10.56 -5.64 -24.15
N THR A 97 -10.57 -4.53 -23.40
CA THR A 97 -9.35 -3.74 -23.14
C THR A 97 -8.39 -4.41 -22.15
N CYS A 98 -8.84 -5.47 -21.46
CA CYS A 98 -8.03 -6.22 -20.50
C CYS A 98 -7.19 -7.29 -21.22
N LEU A 99 -5.87 -7.17 -21.14
CA LEU A 99 -4.93 -8.12 -21.75
C LEU A 99 -5.15 -9.56 -21.26
N LEU A 100 -5.47 -9.76 -19.98
CA LEU A 100 -5.70 -11.11 -19.45
C LEU A 100 -6.95 -11.75 -20.08
N LYS A 101 -8.03 -10.99 -20.22
CA LYS A 101 -9.25 -11.47 -20.87
C LYS A 101 -9.03 -11.73 -22.36
N LEU A 102 -8.21 -10.88 -23.02
CA LEU A 102 -7.81 -11.09 -24.41
C LEU A 102 -7.02 -12.38 -24.61
N THR A 103 -6.10 -12.73 -23.70
CA THR A 103 -5.20 -13.88 -23.87
C THR A 103 -5.75 -15.19 -23.31
N THR A 104 -6.49 -15.14 -22.21
CA THR A 104 -6.97 -16.33 -21.50
C THR A 104 -8.48 -16.54 -21.58
N GLY A 105 -9.25 -15.51 -21.94
CA GLY A 105 -10.71 -15.52 -21.86
C GLY A 105 -11.25 -15.43 -20.42
N LEU A 106 -10.38 -15.40 -19.39
CA LEU A 106 -10.81 -15.37 -17.99
C LEU A 106 -10.99 -13.95 -17.49
N ASP A 107 -12.04 -13.75 -16.68
CA ASP A 107 -12.25 -12.50 -15.98
C ASP A 107 -11.37 -12.41 -14.74
N CYS A 108 -10.43 -11.47 -14.79
CA CYS A 108 -9.47 -11.21 -13.73
C CYS A 108 -10.14 -10.47 -12.54
N PRO A 109 -9.49 -10.46 -11.36
CA PRO A 109 -9.96 -9.77 -10.19
C PRO A 109 -10.52 -8.35 -10.40
N GLY A 110 -9.90 -7.60 -11.31
CA GLY A 110 -10.21 -6.20 -11.63
C GLY A 110 -10.96 -5.98 -12.94
N CYS A 111 -11.39 -7.04 -13.65
CA CYS A 111 -12.18 -6.89 -14.87
C CYS A 111 -13.46 -6.09 -14.58
N GLY A 112 -13.77 -5.10 -15.43
CA GLY A 112 -14.91 -4.20 -15.25
C GLY A 112 -14.65 -2.99 -14.35
N GLY A 113 -13.47 -2.86 -13.74
CA GLY A 113 -13.15 -1.75 -12.81
C GLY A 113 -13.21 -0.36 -13.44
N THR A 114 -12.78 -0.20 -14.70
CA THR A 114 -12.84 1.07 -15.43
C THR A 114 -14.29 1.47 -15.75
N ARG A 115 -15.14 0.51 -16.15
CA ARG A 115 -16.58 0.73 -16.36
C ARG A 115 -17.29 1.06 -15.04
N ALA A 116 -16.98 0.31 -13.99
CA ALA A 116 -17.53 0.57 -12.66
C ALA A 116 -17.15 1.97 -12.16
N LEU A 117 -15.89 2.39 -12.36
CA LEU A 117 -15.46 3.75 -12.06
C LEU A 117 -16.26 4.78 -12.87
N TRP A 118 -16.43 4.57 -14.19
CA TRP A 118 -17.24 5.46 -15.02
C TRP A 118 -18.66 5.62 -14.48
N TYR A 119 -19.35 4.53 -14.11
CA TYR A 119 -20.69 4.59 -13.54
C TYR A 119 -20.72 5.27 -12.16
N VAL A 120 -19.71 5.06 -11.31
CA VAL A 120 -19.57 5.79 -10.04
C VAL A 120 -19.43 7.29 -10.28
N LEU A 121 -18.65 7.71 -11.29
CA LEU A 121 -18.49 9.11 -11.65
C LEU A 121 -19.80 9.75 -12.15
N HIS A 122 -20.69 8.95 -12.73
CA HIS A 122 -22.04 9.36 -13.16
C HIS A 122 -23.12 9.13 -12.09
N ALA A 123 -22.73 8.75 -10.86
CA ALA A 123 -23.63 8.45 -9.74
C ALA A 123 -24.61 7.27 -9.96
N ASP A 124 -24.33 6.37 -10.91
CA ASP A 124 -25.09 5.13 -11.12
C ASP A 124 -24.44 3.97 -10.35
N LEU A 125 -24.70 3.92 -9.05
CA LEU A 125 -24.18 2.84 -8.19
C LEU A 125 -24.70 1.44 -8.55
N PRO A 126 -26.00 1.26 -8.92
CA PRO A 126 -26.48 -0.05 -9.38
C PRO A 126 -25.73 -0.56 -10.61
N ALA A 127 -25.52 0.28 -11.63
CA ALA A 127 -24.74 -0.11 -12.80
C ALA A 127 -23.28 -0.37 -12.44
N ALA A 128 -22.67 0.45 -11.59
CA ALA A 128 -21.30 0.21 -11.13
C ALA A 128 -21.15 -1.14 -10.41
N ALA A 129 -22.10 -1.49 -9.55
CA ALA A 129 -22.08 -2.74 -8.78
C ALA A 129 -22.21 -3.98 -9.67
N ARG A 130 -22.98 -3.90 -10.76
CA ARG A 130 -23.08 -4.97 -11.78
C ARG A 130 -21.73 -5.25 -12.44
N HIS A 131 -20.92 -4.22 -12.64
CA HIS A 131 -19.62 -4.36 -13.32
C HIS A 131 -18.49 -4.75 -12.35
N HIS A 132 -18.49 -4.23 -11.12
CA HIS A 132 -17.47 -4.56 -10.14
C HIS A 132 -17.92 -4.30 -8.69
N PHE A 133 -18.75 -5.19 -8.15
CA PHE A 133 -19.32 -5.08 -6.79
C PHE A 133 -18.28 -4.79 -5.70
N LEU A 134 -17.16 -5.52 -5.68
CA LEU A 134 -16.11 -5.35 -4.66
C LEU A 134 -15.42 -3.98 -4.71
N PHE A 135 -15.42 -3.33 -5.87
CA PHE A 135 -14.87 -1.97 -6.01
C PHE A 135 -15.82 -0.98 -5.36
N VAL A 136 -17.10 -1.04 -5.71
CA VAL A 136 -18.14 -0.19 -5.11
C VAL A 136 -18.19 -0.37 -3.59
N PHE A 137 -18.11 -1.61 -3.11
CA PHE A 137 -18.08 -1.90 -1.68
C PHE A 137 -16.84 -1.34 -0.97
N SER A 138 -15.68 -1.36 -1.62
CA SER A 138 -14.41 -0.90 -1.01
C SER A 138 -14.23 0.63 -1.05
N LEU A 139 -14.90 1.34 -1.96
CA LEU A 139 -14.82 2.80 -2.10
C LEU A 139 -14.98 3.60 -0.79
N PRO A 140 -16.02 3.38 0.06
CA PRO A 140 -16.16 4.15 1.30
C PRO A 140 -14.98 3.94 2.26
N PHE A 141 -14.43 2.72 2.32
CA PHE A 141 -13.27 2.41 3.15
C PHE A 141 -11.99 3.08 2.62
N LEU A 142 -11.79 3.05 1.30
CA LEU A 142 -10.67 3.72 0.65
C LEU A 142 -10.77 5.24 0.83
N ALA A 143 -11.96 5.81 0.69
CA ALA A 143 -12.20 7.24 0.89
C ALA A 143 -11.88 7.64 2.34
N TRP A 144 -12.37 6.88 3.33
CA TRP A 144 -12.05 7.13 4.74
C TRP A 144 -10.56 7.00 5.04
N LEU A 145 -9.90 5.95 4.53
CA LEU A 145 -8.47 5.75 4.71
C LEU A 145 -7.68 6.91 4.09
N PHE A 146 -8.07 7.35 2.89
CA PHE A 146 -7.43 8.47 2.22
C PHE A 146 -7.61 9.77 3.01
N VAL A 147 -8.84 10.10 3.44
CA VAL A 147 -9.14 11.33 4.18
C VAL A 147 -8.47 11.35 5.55
N SER A 148 -8.51 10.25 6.30
CA SER A 148 -7.84 10.16 7.60
C SER A 148 -6.33 10.30 7.48
N TRP A 149 -5.71 9.58 6.54
CA TRP A 149 -4.28 9.70 6.28
C TRP A 149 -3.88 11.08 5.75
N ALA A 150 -4.57 11.59 4.73
CA ALA A 150 -4.26 12.89 4.12
C ALA A 150 -4.51 14.03 5.09
N GLY A 151 -5.59 13.99 5.87
CA GLY A 151 -5.94 14.96 6.89
C GLY A 151 -4.89 15.02 8.01
N ASN A 152 -4.49 13.86 8.54
CA ASN A 152 -3.44 13.76 9.56
C ASN A 152 -2.09 14.28 9.02
N ARG A 153 -1.75 13.95 7.76
CA ARG A 153 -0.48 14.32 7.14
C ARG A 153 -0.41 15.80 6.74
N ALA A 154 -1.44 16.32 6.06
CA ALA A 154 -1.45 17.67 5.50
C ALA A 154 -1.83 18.74 6.52
N PHE A 155 -2.84 18.46 7.36
CA PHE A 155 -3.45 19.45 8.25
C PHE A 155 -3.21 19.17 9.74
N GLY A 156 -2.54 18.07 10.07
CA GLY A 156 -2.30 17.69 11.47
C GLY A 156 -3.58 17.30 12.22
N TRP A 157 -4.61 16.87 11.49
CA TRP A 157 -5.83 16.34 12.11
C TRP A 157 -5.51 15.13 12.99
N ARG A 158 -6.41 14.84 13.94
CA ARG A 158 -6.34 13.64 14.78
C ARG A 158 -7.51 12.72 14.45
N LEU A 159 -7.69 12.42 13.17
CA LEU A 159 -8.68 11.44 12.76
C LEU A 159 -8.20 10.04 13.14
N PRO A 160 -9.09 9.17 13.64
CA PRO A 160 -8.72 7.80 13.97
C PRO A 160 -8.30 7.06 12.69
N GLU A 161 -7.03 6.68 12.64
CA GLU A 161 -6.49 5.87 11.54
C GLU A 161 -7.10 4.46 11.60
N LEU A 162 -7.69 4.05 10.48
CA LEU A 162 -8.26 2.72 10.36
C LEU A 162 -7.13 1.69 10.37
N ARG A 163 -6.86 1.07 11.51
CA ARG A 163 -5.87 -0.01 11.63
C ARG A 163 -6.46 -1.30 11.10
N ILE A 164 -6.21 -1.59 9.83
CA ILE A 164 -6.62 -2.85 9.23
C ILE A 164 -5.68 -3.96 9.70
N SER A 165 -6.21 -4.90 10.48
CA SER A 165 -5.45 -6.07 10.92
C SER A 165 -5.04 -6.94 9.71
N PRO A 166 -3.86 -7.59 9.72
CA PRO A 166 -3.47 -8.55 8.68
C PRO A 166 -4.53 -9.63 8.42
N LYS A 167 -5.30 -10.02 9.45
CA LYS A 167 -6.42 -10.97 9.31
C LYS A 167 -7.55 -10.42 8.43
N VAL A 168 -7.87 -9.14 8.56
CA VAL A 168 -8.91 -8.47 7.75
C VAL A 168 -8.44 -8.33 6.31
N ILE A 169 -7.16 -7.97 6.09
CA ILE A 169 -6.55 -7.93 4.75
C ILE A 169 -6.60 -9.33 4.12
N GLY A 170 -6.17 -10.36 4.86
CA GLY A 170 -6.21 -11.74 4.39
C GLY A 170 -7.63 -12.21 4.05
N GLY A 171 -8.62 -11.90 4.89
CA GLY A 171 -10.03 -12.21 4.64
C GLY A 171 -10.59 -11.49 3.40
N PHE A 172 -10.26 -10.22 3.23
CA PHE A 172 -10.64 -9.45 2.03
C PHE A 172 -10.00 -10.05 0.77
N LEU A 173 -8.71 -10.37 0.80
CA LEU A 173 -8.02 -11.00 -0.33
C LEU A 173 -8.58 -12.38 -0.66
N ALA A 174 -8.92 -13.18 0.36
CA ALA A 174 -9.57 -14.47 0.17
C ALA A 174 -10.96 -14.31 -0.47
N LEU A 175 -11.77 -13.36 0.01
CA LEU A 175 -13.07 -13.04 -0.58
C LEU A 175 -12.93 -12.55 -2.03
N TRP A 176 -11.93 -11.72 -2.30
CA TRP A 176 -11.63 -11.19 -3.62
C TRP A 176 -11.21 -12.29 -4.59
N LEU A 177 -10.41 -13.26 -4.14
CA LEU A 177 -10.06 -14.44 -4.91
C LEU A 177 -11.27 -15.36 -5.13
N ALA A 178 -12.06 -15.61 -4.08
CA ALA A 178 -13.27 -16.43 -4.17
C ALA A 178 -14.28 -15.84 -5.15
N PHE A 179 -14.52 -14.52 -5.10
CA PHE A 179 -15.33 -13.80 -6.08
C PHE A 179 -14.76 -13.93 -7.50
N SER A 180 -13.43 -13.88 -7.62
CA SER A 180 -12.77 -14.05 -8.91
C SER A 180 -12.95 -15.44 -9.51
N VAL A 181 -12.94 -16.48 -8.69
CA VAL A 181 -13.28 -17.84 -9.13
C VAL A 181 -14.77 -17.90 -9.47
N ALA A 182 -15.64 -17.43 -8.58
CA ALA A 182 -17.09 -17.50 -8.72
C ALA A 182 -17.59 -16.87 -10.02
N ARG A 183 -17.08 -15.70 -10.45
CA ARG A 183 -17.51 -15.07 -11.71
C ARG A 183 -17.13 -15.82 -12.99
N ASN A 184 -16.20 -16.76 -12.92
CA ASN A 184 -15.78 -17.58 -14.05
C ASN A 184 -16.54 -18.92 -14.10
N LEU A 185 -17.51 -19.16 -13.21
CA LEU A 185 -18.33 -20.39 -13.22
C LEU A 185 -19.41 -20.33 -14.31
N PRO A 186 -19.56 -21.39 -15.14
CA PRO A 186 -20.46 -21.40 -16.30
C PRO A 186 -21.93 -21.70 -15.97
N TRP A 187 -22.32 -21.78 -14.69
CA TRP A 187 -23.69 -22.08 -14.26
C TRP A 187 -24.36 -20.92 -13.53
N ALA A 188 -25.68 -20.83 -13.63
CA ALA A 188 -26.47 -19.80 -12.93
C ALA A 188 -26.31 -19.91 -11.40
N PRO A 189 -26.32 -18.80 -10.64
CA PRO A 189 -26.47 -17.40 -11.08
C PRO A 189 -25.16 -16.72 -11.49
N PHE A 190 -24.01 -17.42 -11.46
CA PHE A 190 -22.69 -16.81 -11.64
C PHE A 190 -22.41 -16.30 -13.05
N THR A 191 -23.15 -16.79 -14.04
CA THR A 191 -23.13 -16.26 -15.41
C THR A 191 -23.47 -14.77 -15.49
N SER A 192 -24.23 -14.21 -14.53
CA SER A 192 -24.53 -12.77 -14.51
C SER A 192 -23.36 -11.90 -14.02
N LEU A 193 -22.28 -12.51 -13.54
CA LEU A 193 -21.07 -11.81 -13.05
C LEU A 193 -19.95 -11.78 -14.10
N TYR A 194 -20.15 -12.46 -15.23
CA TYR A 194 -19.25 -12.44 -16.37
C TYR A 194 -19.45 -11.13 -17.15
N VAL A 195 -18.36 -10.39 -17.40
CA VAL A 195 -18.38 -9.05 -18.05
C VAL A 195 -17.76 -9.16 -19.44
#